data_AF-A0AAD4BJT8-F1
#
_entry.id   AF-A0AAD4BJT8-F1
#
_cell.length_a   1.000
_cell.length_b   1.000
_cell.length_c   1.000
_cell.angle_alpha   90.00
_cell.angle_beta   90.00
_cell.angle_gamma   90.00
#
_symmetry.space_group_name_H-M   'P 1'
#
loop_
_entity.id
_entity.type
_entity.pdbx_description
1 polymer ?
#
loop_
_entity_poly.entity_id
_entity_poly.type
_entity_poly.pdbx_seq_one_letter_code
_entity_poly.pdbx_strand_id
1 'polypeptide(L)' 'GTKKDPLKLKAIFCRQRTNNEQLFVRPCGVICSRATMYHHEAMSNVLILFEKMFSLPRARKPQHMIYDSNCNALREV' A
#
# COMPACT_ATOMS: atom_id res chain seq x y z
N GLY A 1 -45.65 -3.09 10.05
CA GLY A 1 -44.42 -2.47 10.58
C GLY A 1 -43.42 -3.56 10.85
N THR A 2 -42.33 -3.63 10.08
CA THR A 2 -41.30 -4.66 10.21
C THR A 2 -40.33 -4.28 11.33
N LYS A 3 -40.24 -5.13 12.37
CA LYS A 3 -39.28 -4.98 13.46
C LYS A 3 -37.86 -5.12 12.87
N LYS A 4 -37.06 -4.06 12.92
CA LYS A 4 -35.61 -4.12 12.64
C LYS A 4 -34.91 -4.60 13.91
N ASP A 5 -34.25 -5.75 13.83
CA ASP A 5 -33.35 -6.22 14.88
C ASP A 5 -32.27 -5.15 15.17
N PRO A 6 -31.88 -4.94 16.45
CA PRO A 6 -30.88 -3.94 16.78
C PRO A 6 -29.55 -4.31 16.13
N LEU A 7 -28.99 -3.41 15.32
CA LEU A 7 -27.65 -3.56 14.77
C LEU A 7 -26.67 -3.83 15.92
N LYS A 8 -26.10 -5.03 15.97
CA LYS A 8 -25.00 -5.37 16.89
C LYS A 8 -23.82 -4.46 16.57
N LEU A 9 -23.67 -3.37 17.33
CA LEU A 9 -22.49 -2.51 17.32
C LEU A 9 -21.29 -3.32 17.81
N LYS A 10 -20.51 -3.88 16.88
CA LYS A 10 -19.20 -4.46 17.18
C LYS A 10 -18.21 -3.32 17.35
N ALA A 11 -17.75 -3.10 18.57
CA ALA A 11 -16.61 -2.22 18.82
C ALA A 11 -15.35 -2.85 18.20
N ILE A 12 -14.76 -2.16 17.22
CA ILE A 12 -13.52 -2.56 16.58
C ILE A 12 -12.37 -1.95 17.39
N PHE A 13 -11.76 -2.74 18.27
CA PHE A 13 -10.64 -2.30 19.11
C PHE A 13 -9.26 -2.45 18.43
N CYS A 14 -9.22 -2.80 17.14
CA CYS A 14 -7.97 -2.86 16.40
C CYS A 14 -7.58 -1.45 15.93
N ARG A 15 -6.27 -1.11 16.03
CA ARG A 15 -5.75 0.04 15.28
C ARG A 15 -6.03 -0.19 13.81
N GLN A 16 -6.90 0.64 13.26
CA GLN A 16 -7.02 0.84 11.83
C GLN A 16 -5.70 1.50 11.37
N ARG A 17 -4.62 0.71 11.22
CA ARG A 17 -3.45 1.11 10.42
C ARG A 17 -3.88 1.09 8.98
N THR A 18 -4.73 2.06 8.65
CA THR A 18 -5.32 2.20 7.34
C THR A 18 -4.42 2.99 6.44
N ASN A 19 -3.22 3.34 6.90
CA ASN A 19 -2.21 4.02 6.13
C ASN A 19 -0.85 3.34 6.31
N ASN A 20 -0.20 3.07 5.17
CA ASN A 20 1.18 2.65 5.12
C ASN A 20 1.97 3.61 4.25
N GLU A 21 3.15 4.00 4.73
CA GLU A 21 4.08 4.79 3.94
C GLU A 21 4.94 3.84 3.10
N GLN A 22 4.72 3.90 1.79
CA GLN A 22 5.49 3.19 0.78
C GLN A 22 6.68 4.05 0.37
N LEU A 23 7.88 3.50 0.54
CA LEU A 23 9.13 4.15 0.21
C LEU A 23 9.78 3.45 -0.98
N PHE A 24 10.09 4.21 -2.02
CA PHE A 24 10.90 3.70 -3.13
C PHE A 24 12.36 4.08 -2.91
N VAL A 25 13.19 3.06 -2.77
CA VAL A 25 14.63 3.22 -2.53
C VAL A 25 15.39 2.48 -3.62
N ARG A 26 16.41 3.12 -4.18
CA ARG A 26 17.35 2.44 -5.08
C ARG A 26 18.26 1.52 -4.28
N PRO A 27 18.87 0.49 -4.89
CA PRO A 27 19.84 -0.37 -4.22
C PRO A 27 21.02 0.38 -3.58
N CYS A 28 21.34 1.59 -4.04
CA CYS A 28 22.34 2.47 -3.44
C CYS A 28 21.87 3.27 -2.21
N GLY A 29 20.66 3.02 -1.70
CA GLY A 29 20.09 3.71 -0.53
C GLY A 29 19.44 5.06 -0.83
N VAL A 30 19.45 5.52 -2.09
CA VAL A 30 18.81 6.80 -2.48
C VAL A 30 17.29 6.64 -2.52
N ILE A 31 16.61 7.44 -1.70
CA ILE A 31 15.15 7.54 -1.70
C ILE A 31 14.71 8.31 -2.96
N CYS A 32 13.91 7.66 -3.81
CA CYS A 32 13.39 8.24 -5.04
C CYS A 32 12.00 8.83 -4.89
N SER A 33 11.15 8.19 -4.09
CA SER A 33 9.82 8.71 -3.80
C SER A 33 9.29 8.14 -2.48
N ARG A 34 8.31 8.85 -1.93
CA ARG A 34 7.52 8.41 -0.78
C ARG A 34 6.06 8.64 -1.11
N ALA A 35 5.21 7.66 -0.79
CA ALA A 35 3.78 7.79 -0.94
C ALA A 35 3.05 7.17 0.24
N THR A 36 1.93 7.78 0.59
CA THR A 36 1.12 7.44 1.73
C THR A 36 -0.10 6.69 1.19
N MET A 37 -0.13 5.36 1.32
CA MET A 37 -1.19 4.51 0.77
C MET A 37 -2.23 4.19 1.83
N TYR A 38 -3.48 4.60 1.60
CA TYR A 38 -4.58 4.34 2.53
C TYR A 38 -5.39 3.10 2.13
N HIS A 39 -5.45 2.02 2.92
CA HIS A 39 -6.18 0.78 2.58
C HIS A 39 -5.83 0.17 1.20
N HIS A 40 -4.72 0.60 0.61
CA HIS A 40 -4.40 0.45 -0.81
C HIS A 40 -2.99 -0.14 -0.99
N GLU A 41 -2.57 -1.03 -0.10
CA GLU A 41 -1.30 -1.78 -0.22
C GLU A 41 -1.30 -2.81 -1.37
N ALA A 42 -2.38 -2.85 -2.15
CA ALA A 42 -2.47 -3.71 -3.32
C ALA A 42 -1.40 -3.35 -4.35
N MET A 43 -0.84 -4.38 -4.98
CA MET A 43 0.19 -4.27 -6.01
C MET A 43 -0.20 -3.31 -7.14
N SER A 44 -1.49 -3.26 -7.48
CA SER A 44 -2.01 -2.35 -8.51
C SER A 44 -1.69 -0.88 -8.22
N ASN A 45 -1.79 -0.45 -6.97
CA ASN A 45 -1.58 0.95 -6.60
C ASN A 45 -0.10 1.28 -6.50
N VAL A 46 0.71 0.30 -6.13
CA VAL A 46 2.18 0.37 -6.19
C VAL A 46 2.65 0.55 -7.63
N LEU A 47 2.05 -0.16 -8.60
CA LEU A 47 2.35 0.00 -10.01
C LEU A 47 1.95 1.37 -10.55
N ILE A 48 0.79 1.91 -10.15
CA ILE A 48 0.38 3.28 -10.50
C ILE A 48 1.40 4.30 -9.97
N LEU A 49 1.88 4.12 -8.74
CA LEU A 49 2.91 4.98 -8.15
C LEU A 49 4.25 4.86 -8.91
N PHE A 50 4.62 3.64 -9.30
CA PHE A 50 5.81 3.38 -10.10
C PHE A 50 5.73 4.08 -11.47
N GLU A 51 4.63 3.90 -12.19
CA GLU A 51 4.41 4.58 -13.47
C GLU A 51 4.49 6.09 -13.31
N LYS A 52 3.84 6.65 -12.28
CA LYS A 52 3.89 8.09 -12.01
C LYS A 52 5.32 8.58 -11.73
N MET A 53 6.15 7.82 -11.03
CA MET A 53 7.55 8.17 -10.77
C MET A 53 8.39 8.19 -12.06
N PHE A 54 8.19 7.20 -12.94
CA PHE A 54 8.97 7.05 -14.17
C PHE A 54 8.28 7.63 -15.42
N SER A 55 7.24 8.45 -15.24
CA SER A 55 6.53 9.15 -16.33
C SER A 55 7.26 10.38 -16.84
N LEU A 56 8.31 10.85 -16.16
CA LEU A 56 9.06 12.03 -16.59
C LEU A 56 9.79 11.76 -17.91
N PRO A 57 9.76 12.69 -18.88
CA PRO A 57 10.52 12.55 -20.11
C PRO A 57 12.01 12.38 -19.76
N ARG A 58 12.61 11.28 -20.22
CA ARG A 58 13.98 10.80 -19.92
C ARG A 58 14.17 10.07 -18.58
N ALA A 59 13.12 9.77 -17.83
CA ALA A 59 13.24 8.88 -16.68
C ALA A 59 13.61 7.46 -17.13
N ARG A 60 14.76 6.97 -16.67
CA ARG A 60 15.18 5.59 -16.91
C ARG A 60 14.36 4.65 -16.03
N LYS A 61 13.52 3.84 -16.65
CA LYS A 61 12.81 2.76 -15.94
C LYS A 61 13.81 1.71 -15.45
N PRO A 62 13.73 1.27 -14.19
CA PRO A 62 14.56 0.19 -13.69
C PRO A 62 14.15 -1.14 -14.36
N GLN A 63 15.11 -2.05 -14.53
CA GLN A 63 14.85 -3.37 -15.10
C GLN A 63 14.20 -4.33 -14.09
N HIS A 64 14.48 -4.12 -12.81
CA HIS A 64 13.99 -4.97 -11.72
C HIS A 64 13.48 -4.08 -10.59
N MET A 65 12.36 -4.49 -10.01
CA MET A 65 11.76 -3.86 -8.83
C MET A 65 11.49 -4.97 -7.81
N ILE A 66 11.93 -4.73 -6.57
CA ILE A 66 11.67 -5.62 -5.44
C ILE A 66 10.64 -4.90 -4.57
N TYR A 67 9.57 -5.61 -4.24
CA TYR A 67 8.50 -5.11 -3.38
C TYR A 67 8.23 -6.14 -2.30
N ASP A 68 8.26 -5.71 -1.05
CA ASP A 68 7.87 -6.55 0.07
C ASP A 68 6.39 -6.34 0.40
N SER A 69 5.62 -7.43 0.36
CA SER A 69 4.23 -7.44 0.78
C SER A 69 4.12 -8.00 2.19
N ASN A 70 4.22 -7.14 3.20
CA ASN A 70 4.04 -7.53 4.60
C ASN A 70 2.67 -8.21 4.85
N CYS A 71 1.65 -7.90 4.04
CA CYS A 71 0.33 -8.53 4.13
C CYS A 71 0.33 -10.05 3.87
N ASN A 72 1.25 -10.58 3.06
CA ASN A 72 1.32 -12.03 2.80
C ASN A 72 2.04 -12.77 3.92
N ALA A 73 2.98 -12.14 4.62
CA ALA A 73 3.71 -12.76 5.72
C ALA A 73 2.81 -13.15 6.89
N LEU A 74 1.71 -12.41 7.13
CA LEU A 74 0.75 -12.72 8.19
C LEU A 74 -0.05 -14.00 7.92
N ARG A 75 -0.17 -14.47 6.67
CA ARG A 75 -0.90 -15.70 6.35
C ARG A 75 -0.13 -16.98 6.70
N GLU A 76 1.18 -16.89 6.93
CA GLU A 76 2.07 -18.02 7.17
C GLU A 76 2.46 -18.17 8.66
N VAL A 77 1.88 -17.35 9.56
CA VAL A 77 2.08 -17.42 11.03
C VAL A 77 0.76 -17.70 11.73
#